data_AF-A0A3M2V787-F1
#
_entry.id   AF-A0A3M2V787-F1
#
_cell.length_a   1.000
_cell.length_b   1.000
_cell.length_c   1.000
_cell.angle_alpha   90.00
_cell.angle_beta   90.00
_cell.angle_gamma   90.00
#
_symmetry.space_group_name_H-M   'P 1'
#
loop_
_entity.id
_entity.type
_entity.pdbx_description
1 polymer ?
#
loop_
_entity_poly.entity_id
_entity_poly.type
_entity_poly.pdbx_seq_one_letter_code
_entity_poly.pdbx_strand_id
1 'polypeptide(L)'
;MPAFATAPALLFVAVLMASGLAEIDWDDITVAAPVVITALAMPFTYSIANGIAFGFISWTAIKVLSGRWRELNSALVILSILFVIKLG
;
A
#
# COMPACT_ATOMS: atom_id res chain seq x y z
N MET A 1 17.85 -2.15 -26.63
CA MET A 1 17.08 -3.41 -26.52
C MET A 1 15.72 -3.20 -27.17
N PRO A 2 15.18 -4.14 -27.97
CA PRO A 2 13.89 -3.90 -28.59
C PRO A 2 12.82 -3.82 -27.49
N ALA A 3 12.02 -2.76 -27.48
CA ALA A 3 10.93 -2.57 -26.51
C ALA A 3 9.94 -3.76 -26.47
N PHE A 4 9.84 -4.49 -27.59
CA PHE A 4 9.03 -5.71 -27.72
C PHE A 4 9.55 -6.89 -26.87
N ALA A 5 10.86 -6.95 -26.58
CA ALA A 5 11.45 -8.00 -25.75
C ALA A 5 11.31 -7.71 -24.25
N THR A 6 11.24 -6.43 -23.85
CA THR A 6 11.08 -6.03 -22.45
C THR A 6 9.62 -6.07 -21.98
N ALA A 7 8.66 -5.89 -22.90
CA ALA A 7 7.23 -5.95 -22.59
C ALA A 7 6.79 -7.25 -21.89
N PRO A 8 7.10 -8.47 -22.41
CA PRO A 8 6.72 -9.71 -21.73
C PRO A 8 7.43 -9.90 -20.38
N ALA A 9 8.68 -9.44 -20.25
CA ALA A 9 9.40 -9.48 -18.98
C ALA A 9 8.74 -8.58 -17.92
N LEU A 10 8.33 -7.36 -18.29
CA LEU A 10 7.62 -6.44 -17.38
C LEU A 10 6.23 -6.98 -16.99
N LEU A 11 5.51 -7.61 -17.92
CA LEU A 11 4.23 -8.25 -17.62
C LEU A 11 4.42 -9.38 -16.59
N PHE A 12 5.43 -10.23 -16.80
CA PHE A 12 5.73 -11.31 -15.87
C PHE A 12 6.10 -10.79 -14.48
N VAL A 13 6.94 -9.77 -14.40
CA VAL A 13 7.29 -9.11 -13.12
C VAL A 13 6.05 -8.51 -12.46
N ALA A 14 5.17 -7.85 -13.22
CA ALA A 14 3.93 -7.30 -12.66
C ALA A 14 3.03 -8.38 -12.05
N VAL A 15 2.89 -9.53 -12.72
CA VAL A 15 2.15 -10.70 -12.18
C VAL A 15 2.81 -11.22 -10.90
N LEU A 16 4.14 -11.30 -10.88
CA LEU A 16 4.90 -11.75 -9.71
C LEU A 16 4.82 -10.78 -8.53
N MET A 17 4.70 -9.47 -8.78
CA MET A 17 4.47 -8.48 -7.72
C MET A 17 3.02 -8.54 -7.22
N ALA A 18 2.07 -8.78 -8.11
CA ALA A 18 0.66 -8.91 -7.76
C ALA A 18 0.36 -10.17 -6.94
N SER A 19 1.16 -11.24 -7.06
CA SER A 19 0.96 -12.45 -6.26
C SER A 19 1.13 -12.21 -4.75
N GLY A 20 1.87 -11.17 -4.34
CA GLY A 20 1.95 -10.77 -2.93
C GLY A 20 0.58 -10.41 -2.33
N LEU A 21 -0.41 -10.03 -3.14
CA LEU A 21 -1.78 -9.81 -2.68
C LEU A 21 -2.46 -11.09 -2.19
N ALA A 22 -2.02 -12.26 -2.65
CA ALA A 22 -2.57 -13.54 -2.22
C ALA A 22 -2.12 -13.94 -0.81
N GLU A 23 -1.02 -13.36 -0.31
CA GLU A 23 -0.50 -13.63 1.04
C GLU A 23 -1.17 -12.78 2.13
N ILE A 24 -2.08 -11.89 1.73
CA ILE A 24 -2.74 -10.95 2.64
C ILE A 24 -3.89 -11.66 3.35
N ASP A 25 -4.03 -11.41 4.65
CA ASP A 25 -5.18 -11.85 5.42
C ASP A 25 -6.41 -11.03 5.03
N TRP A 26 -7.25 -11.60 4.17
CA TRP A 26 -8.47 -10.97 3.66
C TRP A 26 -9.65 -11.05 4.63
N ASP A 27 -9.58 -11.92 5.65
CA ASP A 27 -10.63 -12.05 6.66
C ASP A 27 -10.52 -10.93 7.71
N ASP A 28 -9.31 -10.40 7.92
CA ASP A 28 -9.11 -9.22 8.76
C ASP A 28 -9.30 -7.92 7.95
N ILE A 29 -10.49 -7.31 8.07
CA ILE A 29 -10.80 -6.04 7.41
C ILE A 29 -9.84 -4.90 7.79
N THR A 30 -9.22 -4.97 8.97
CA THR A 30 -8.25 -3.96 9.41
C THR A 30 -6.91 -4.06 8.67
N VAL A 31 -6.69 -5.16 7.95
CA VAL A 31 -5.56 -5.41 7.05
C VAL A 31 -5.99 -5.23 5.60
N ALA A 32 -7.11 -5.85 5.21
CA ALA A 32 -7.60 -5.85 3.84
C ALA A 32 -7.97 -4.44 3.33
N ALA A 33 -8.67 -3.63 4.14
CA ALA A 33 -9.08 -2.29 3.71
C ALA A 33 -7.90 -1.36 3.39
N PRO A 34 -6.88 -1.20 4.26
CA PRO A 34 -5.72 -0.37 3.91
C PRO A 34 -4.96 -0.87 2.69
N VAL A 35 -4.82 -2.18 2.51
CA VAL A 35 -4.17 -2.78 1.33
C VAL A 35 -4.89 -2.37 0.04
N VAL A 36 -6.22 -2.51 0.01
CA VAL A 36 -7.03 -2.14 -1.15
C VAL A 36 -6.91 -0.64 -1.44
N ILE A 37 -6.98 0.19 -0.40
CA ILE A 37 -6.81 1.65 -0.53
C ILE A 37 -5.44 1.98 -1.13
N THR A 38 -4.37 1.33 -0.66
CA THR A 38 -3.01 1.52 -1.17
C THR A 38 -2.92 1.14 -2.65
N ALA A 39 -3.41 -0.05 -2.99
CA ALA A 39 -3.34 -0.60 -4.34
C ALA A 39 -4.11 0.26 -5.36
N LEU A 40 -5.24 0.86 -4.96
CA LEU A 40 -6.02 1.77 -5.80
C LEU A 40 -5.47 3.19 -5.82
N ALA A 41 -4.90 3.68 -4.71
CA ALA A 41 -4.35 5.03 -4.64
C ALA A 41 -3.14 5.22 -5.55
N MET A 42 -2.30 4.20 -5.75
CA MET A 42 -1.13 4.29 -6.64
C MET A 42 -1.51 4.65 -8.09
N PRO A 43 -2.37 3.90 -8.80
CA PRO A 43 -2.77 4.26 -10.16
C PRO A 43 -3.59 5.56 -10.21
N PHE A 44 -4.45 5.82 -9.23
CA PHE A 44 -5.26 7.04 -9.22
C PHE A 44 -4.47 8.31 -8.99
N THR A 45 -3.38 8.25 -8.23
CA THR A 45 -2.50 9.41 -8.00
C THR A 45 -1.38 9.52 -9.03
N TYR A 46 -1.31 8.57 -9.99
CA TYR A 46 -0.20 8.43 -10.95
C TYR A 46 1.20 8.45 -10.28
N SER A 47 1.26 8.12 -8.99
CA SER A 47 2.44 8.27 -8.15
C SER A 47 2.48 7.15 -7.13
N ILE A 48 3.44 6.24 -7.31
CA ILE A 48 3.67 5.12 -6.38
C ILE A 48 3.94 5.68 -4.97
N ALA A 49 4.71 6.77 -4.87
CA ALA A 49 5.03 7.39 -3.58
C ALA A 49 3.79 7.93 -2.85
N ASN A 50 2.87 8.60 -3.56
CA ASN A 50 1.64 9.10 -2.95
C ASN A 50 0.70 7.95 -2.60
N GLY A 51 0.58 6.92 -3.44
CA GLY A 51 -0.22 5.74 -3.12
C GLY A 51 0.28 5.00 -1.88
N ILE A 52 1.59 4.82 -1.73
CA ILE A 52 2.19 4.25 -0.51
C ILE A 52 1.91 5.13 0.71
N ALA A 53 2.02 6.46 0.57
CA ALA A 53 1.71 7.38 1.65
C ALA A 53 0.26 7.24 2.14
N PHE A 54 -0.71 7.22 1.22
CA PHE A 54 -2.11 6.94 1.55
C PHE A 54 -2.29 5.57 2.20
N GLY A 55 -1.52 4.57 1.78
CA GLY A 55 -1.52 3.25 2.39
C GLY A 55 -1.11 3.24 3.85
N PHE A 56 0.00 3.90 4.20
CA PHE A 56 0.44 3.99 5.59
C PHE A 56 -0.52 4.80 6.46
N ILE A 57 -1.05 5.91 5.93
CA ILE A 57 -2.07 6.72 6.62
C ILE A 57 -3.31 5.88 6.89
N SER A 58 -3.82 5.17 5.88
CA SER A 58 -4.99 4.31 6.01
C SER A 58 -4.75 3.16 6.99
N TRP A 59 -3.58 2.51 6.93
CA TRP A 59 -3.20 1.45 7.86
C TRP A 59 -3.23 1.93 9.30
N THR A 60 -2.58 3.07 9.55
CA THR A 60 -2.56 3.67 10.89
C THR A 60 -3.96 4.04 11.32
N ALA A 61 -4.70 4.80 10.51
CA ALA A 61 -6.05 5.26 10.85
C ALA A 61 -7.00 4.10 11.17
N ILE A 62 -7.00 3.04 10.35
CA ILE A 62 -7.91 1.90 10.52
C ILE A 62 -7.53 1.09 11.77
N LYS A 63 -6.25 0.80 11.99
CA LYS A 63 -5.81 0.06 13.19
C LYS A 63 -6.06 0.87 14.47
N VAL A 64 -5.89 2.20 14.43
CA VAL A 64 -6.24 3.12 15.51
C VAL A 64 -7.73 3.08 15.82
N LEU A 65 -8.59 3.26 14.82
CA LEU A 65 -10.05 3.25 14.99
C LEU A 65 -10.58 1.87 15.44
N SER A 66 -9.88 0.80 15.07
CA SER A 66 -10.22 -0.57 15.48
C SER A 66 -9.67 -0.96 16.86
N GLY A 67 -8.98 -0.05 17.56
CA GLY A 67 -8.40 -0.30 18.88
C GLY A 67 -7.16 -1.20 18.89
N ARG A 68 -6.59 -1.53 17.71
CA ARG A 68 -5.47 -2.45 17.54
C ARG A 68 -4.11 -1.75 17.56
N TRP A 69 -3.90 -0.91 18.58
CA TRP A 69 -2.69 -0.08 18.72
C TRP A 69 -1.40 -0.90 18.82
N ARG A 70 -1.48 -2.13 19.35
CA ARG A 70 -0.31 -3.02 19.54
C ARG A 70 0.29 -3.54 18.23
N GLU A 71 -0.48 -3.51 17.15
CA GLU A 71 -0.02 -3.94 15.83
C GLU A 71 0.67 -2.80 15.05
N LEU A 72 0.68 -1.59 15.61
CA LEU A 72 1.34 -0.43 15.01
C LEU A 72 2.81 -0.37 15.42
N ASN A 73 3.68 -0.44 14.41
CA ASN A 73 5.10 -0.15 14.60
C ASN A 73 5.32 1.36 14.70
N SER A 74 6.13 1.81 15.66
CA SER A 74 6.49 3.22 15.86
C SER A 74 7.01 3.90 14.59
N ALA A 75 7.78 3.18 13.76
CA ALA A 75 8.26 3.72 12.49
C ALA A 75 7.13 4.03 11.50
N LEU A 76 6.12 3.15 11.42
CA LEU A 76 4.97 3.30 10.53
C LEU A 76 4.10 4.49 10.98
N VAL A 77 3.94 4.67 12.30
CA VAL A 77 3.21 5.81 12.86
C VAL A 77 3.92 7.13 12.55
N ILE A 78 5.23 7.22 12.80
CA ILE A 78 6.03 8.41 12.47
C ILE A 78 5.91 8.73 10.98
N LEU A 79 6.07 7.73 10.12
CA LEU A 79 6.02 7.90 8.67
C LEU A 79 4.63 8.34 8.20
N SER A 80 3.57 7.78 8.78
CA SER A 80 2.19 8.18 8.50
C SER A 80 1.94 9.64 8.88
N ILE A 81 2.39 10.07 10.06
CA ILE A 81 2.26 11.47 10.51
C ILE A 81 3.02 12.41 9.56
N LEU A 82 4.25 12.06 9.17
CA LEU A 82 5.03 12.85 8.21
C LEU A 82 4.32 12.97 6.86
N PHE A 83 3.71 11.90 6.37
CA PHE A 83 2.96 11.93 5.13
C PHE A 83 1.68 12.75 5.21
N VAL A 84 0.95 12.71 6.34
CA VAL A 84 -0.20 13.59 6.57
C VAL A 84 0.22 15.06 6.50
N ILE A 85 1.35 15.43 7.13
CA ILE A 85 1.87 16.80 7.10
C ILE A 85 2.29 17.22 5.68
N LYS A 86 2.85 16.30 4.89
CA LYS A 86 3.27 16.57 3.52
C LYS A 86 2.10 16.68 2.52
N LEU A 87 1.04 15.90 2.73
CA LEU A 87 -0.15 15.84 1.86
C LEU A 87 -1.22 16.88 2.22
N GLY A 88 -1.19 17.39 3.46
CA GLY A 88 -2.03 18.50 3.92
C GLY A 88 -1.42 19.88 3.69
#